data_AF-A0A0N4YZA1-F1
#
_entry.id   AF-A0A0N4YZA1-F1
#
_cell.length_a   1.000
_cell.length_b   1.000
_cell.length_c   1.000
_cell.angle_alpha   90.00
_cell.angle_beta   90.00
_cell.angle_gamma   90.00
#
_symmetry.space_group_name_H-M   'P 1'
#
loop_
_entity.id
_entity.type
_entity.pdbx_description
1 polymer ?
#
loop_
_entity_poly.entity_id
_entity_poly.type
_entity_poly.pdbx_seq_one_letter_code
_entity_poly.pdbx_strand_id
1 'polypeptide(L)'
;MRTNQDEDACLSRLVDKFPYLLWNGRVLTTALRLLQALQLNLTQDPSCSESTFTMNGLPWTIQLQDSIEGRTMVVKDFSQRCEQILQEAMKWAPAITHSHLLEYVSSFGGPTDTSLRLAMDAVTNAGSENTSMYLSSLHMRSMYLGQVKGVLASRAADEDGTPEVGLVKRLEADLEAAIASGSKDGLQNAIMLLSALFVTLKVF
;
A
#
# COMPACT_ATOMS: atom_id res chain seq x y z
N MET A 1 3.09 -30.38 -7.06
CA MET A 1 4.51 -30.24 -6.61
C MET A 1 5.51 -29.92 -7.72
N ARG A 2 5.39 -30.44 -8.96
CA ARG A 2 6.34 -30.09 -10.05
C ARG A 2 6.12 -28.71 -10.71
N THR A 3 4.88 -28.20 -10.75
CA THR A 3 4.54 -26.92 -11.39
C THR A 3 5.16 -25.71 -10.70
N ASN A 4 5.15 -25.67 -9.36
CA ASN A 4 5.63 -24.51 -8.61
C ASN A 4 7.15 -24.28 -8.75
N GLN A 5 7.94 -25.33 -8.98
CA GLN A 5 9.40 -25.24 -9.04
C GLN A 5 9.89 -24.68 -10.39
N ASP A 6 9.19 -24.98 -11.48
CA ASP A 6 9.45 -24.40 -12.80
C ASP A 6 8.97 -22.93 -12.88
N GLU A 7 7.88 -22.61 -12.17
CA GLU A 7 7.35 -21.25 -12.03
C GLU A 7 8.31 -20.36 -11.22
N ASP A 8 8.84 -20.85 -10.10
CA ASP A 8 9.85 -20.16 -9.31
C ASP A 8 11.11 -19.85 -10.12
N ALA A 9 11.59 -20.81 -10.92
CA ALA A 9 12.73 -20.60 -11.81
C ALA A 9 12.43 -19.60 -12.94
N CYS A 10 11.18 -19.51 -13.39
CA CYS A 10 10.74 -18.49 -14.33
C CYS A 10 10.73 -17.10 -13.68
N LEU A 11 10.19 -16.98 -12.46
CA LEU A 11 10.13 -15.73 -11.71
C LEU A 11 11.53 -15.20 -11.38
N SER A 12 12.45 -16.06 -10.95
CA SER A 12 13.84 -15.67 -10.70
C SER A 12 14.51 -15.13 -11.97
N ARG A 13 14.38 -15.82 -13.11
CA ARG A 13 14.92 -15.36 -14.40
C ARG A 13 14.26 -14.08 -14.92
N LEU A 14 12.98 -13.87 -14.61
CA LEU A 14 12.25 -12.66 -14.95
C LEU A 14 12.78 -11.47 -14.14
N VAL A 15 12.98 -11.66 -12.84
CA VAL A 15 13.59 -10.66 -11.96
C VAL A 15 15.02 -10.33 -12.39
N ASP A 16 15.81 -11.33 -12.78
CA ASP A 16 17.18 -11.12 -13.28
C ASP A 16 17.21 -10.24 -14.54
N LYS A 17 16.25 -10.42 -15.45
CA LYS A 17 16.14 -9.63 -16.69
C LYS A 17 15.47 -8.27 -16.49
N PHE A 18 14.56 -8.17 -15.52
CA PHE A 18 13.71 -7.01 -15.27
C PHE A 18 13.72 -6.66 -13.78
N PRO A 19 14.84 -6.15 -13.24
CA PRO A 19 15.00 -5.89 -11.81
C PRO A 19 13.98 -4.88 -11.27
N TYR A 20 13.49 -3.97 -12.12
CA TYR A 20 12.45 -3.00 -11.76
C TYR A 20 11.12 -3.63 -11.33
N LEU A 21 10.88 -4.91 -11.64
CA LEU A 21 9.70 -5.63 -11.16
C LEU A 21 9.70 -5.77 -9.63
N LEU A 22 10.89 -5.80 -9.01
CA LEU A 22 11.03 -5.94 -7.56
C LEU A 22 10.40 -4.76 -6.81
N TRP A 23 10.56 -3.53 -7.31
CA TRP A 23 9.99 -2.33 -6.71
C TRP A 23 8.81 -1.76 -7.51
N ASN A 24 8.17 -2.56 -8.37
CA ASN A 24 6.96 -2.14 -9.05
C ASN A 24 5.79 -2.09 -8.06
N GLY A 25 5.17 -0.92 -7.90
CA GLY A 25 4.07 -0.73 -6.93
C GLY A 25 2.89 -1.68 -7.10
N ARG A 26 2.53 -2.06 -8.35
CA ARG A 26 1.45 -3.03 -8.59
C ARG A 26 1.86 -4.44 -8.17
N VAL A 27 3.09 -4.85 -8.45
CA VAL A 27 3.63 -6.16 -8.04
C VAL A 27 3.66 -6.25 -6.52
N LEU A 28 4.28 -5.26 -5.86
CA LEU A 28 4.37 -5.20 -4.40
C LEU A 28 2.99 -5.22 -3.73
N THR A 29 2.07 -4.37 -4.21
CA THR A 29 0.70 -4.32 -3.69
C THR A 29 -0.03 -5.65 -3.91
N THR A 30 0.11 -6.28 -5.08
CA THR A 30 -0.55 -7.55 -5.38
C THR A 30 -0.03 -8.67 -4.50
N ALA A 31 1.29 -8.75 -4.31
CA ALA A 31 1.92 -9.75 -3.45
C ALA A 31 1.45 -9.61 -1.99
N LEU A 32 1.46 -8.39 -1.46
CA LEU A 32 1.04 -8.13 -0.08
C LEU A 32 -0.47 -8.36 0.14
N ARG A 33 -1.31 -7.94 -0.81
CA ARG A 33 -2.76 -8.23 -0.76
C ARG A 33 -3.05 -9.72 -0.83
N LEU A 34 -2.35 -10.45 -1.70
CA LEU A 34 -2.51 -11.89 -1.80
C LEU A 34 -2.09 -12.57 -0.49
N LEU A 35 -0.96 -12.17 0.09
CA LEU A 35 -0.49 -12.71 1.36
C LEU A 35 -1.52 -12.47 2.48
N GLN A 36 -2.06 -11.26 2.59
CA GLN A 36 -3.10 -10.91 3.56
C GLN A 36 -4.35 -11.78 3.37
N ALA A 37 -4.79 -11.97 2.12
CA ALA A 37 -5.99 -12.74 1.84
C ALA A 37 -5.80 -14.25 2.10
N LEU A 38 -4.63 -14.80 1.79
CA LEU A 38 -4.31 -16.19 2.12
C LEU A 38 -4.22 -16.41 3.64
N GLN A 39 -3.68 -15.45 4.39
CA GLN A 39 -3.67 -15.50 5.86
C GLN A 39 -5.08 -15.42 6.44
N LEU A 40 -5.95 -14.57 5.88
CA LEU A 40 -7.34 -14.48 6.27
C LEU A 40 -8.11 -15.78 5.96
N ASN A 41 -7.80 -16.43 4.84
CA ASN A 41 -8.39 -17.73 4.50
C ASN A 41 -8.07 -18.81 5.55
N LEU A 42 -6.88 -18.80 6.16
CA LEU A 42 -6.53 -19.74 7.24
C LEU A 42 -7.47 -19.61 8.46
N THR A 43 -7.96 -18.40 8.75
CA THR A 43 -8.85 -18.17 9.90
C THR A 43 -10.32 -18.35 9.53
N GLN A 44 -10.69 -18.08 8.27
CA GLN A 44 -12.07 -18.15 7.80
C GLN A 44 -12.50 -19.56 7.35
N ASP A 45 -11.58 -20.37 6.83
CA ASP A 45 -11.86 -21.74 6.37
C ASP A 45 -10.89 -22.76 7.01
N PRO A 46 -10.95 -22.96 8.34
CA PRO A 46 -10.09 -23.92 9.04
C PRO A 46 -10.38 -25.37 8.64
N SER A 47 -11.60 -25.65 8.16
CA SER A 47 -12.01 -26.96 7.66
C SER A 47 -11.50 -27.29 6.25
N CYS A 48 -10.87 -26.33 5.57
CA CYS A 48 -10.42 -26.47 4.18
C CYS A 48 -11.55 -26.91 3.22
N SER A 49 -12.72 -26.32 3.39
CA SER A 49 -13.92 -26.62 2.60
C SER A 49 -13.87 -25.99 1.20
N GLU A 50 -13.18 -24.86 1.04
CA GLU A 50 -13.02 -24.19 -0.25
C GLU A 50 -11.79 -24.75 -0.98
N SER A 51 -11.93 -25.28 -2.19
CA SER A 51 -10.77 -25.75 -2.97
C SER A 51 -10.09 -24.63 -3.76
N THR A 52 -10.74 -23.47 -3.90
CA THR A 52 -10.27 -22.38 -4.75
C THR A 52 -10.42 -21.02 -4.09
N PHE A 53 -9.45 -20.13 -4.35
CA PHE A 53 -9.43 -18.75 -3.86
C PHE A 53 -9.40 -17.74 -5.00
N THR A 54 -10.19 -16.67 -4.88
CA THR A 54 -10.23 -15.54 -5.80
C THR A 54 -10.07 -14.22 -5.06
N MET A 55 -9.40 -13.24 -5.67
CA MET A 55 -9.21 -11.91 -5.09
C MET A 55 -9.76 -10.81 -6.00
N ASN A 56 -10.49 -9.86 -5.41
CA ASN A 56 -11.01 -8.70 -6.13
C ASN A 56 -9.91 -7.92 -6.85
N GLY A 57 -10.08 -7.74 -8.16
CA GLY A 57 -9.15 -7.02 -9.04
C GLY A 57 -8.15 -7.89 -9.78
N LEU A 58 -8.28 -9.23 -9.70
CA LEU A 58 -7.44 -10.17 -10.45
C LEU A 58 -8.32 -11.17 -11.20
N PRO A 59 -8.00 -11.49 -12.47
CA PRO A 59 -8.82 -12.37 -13.31
C PRO A 59 -8.56 -13.87 -13.07
N TRP A 60 -7.67 -14.22 -12.14
CA TRP A 60 -7.19 -15.59 -11.93
C TRP A 60 -7.64 -16.17 -10.59
N THR A 61 -7.65 -17.51 -10.52
CA THR A 61 -8.04 -18.30 -9.35
C THR A 61 -6.85 -19.13 -8.87
N ILE A 62 -6.67 -19.24 -7.55
CA ILE A 62 -5.63 -20.06 -6.94
C ILE A 62 -6.26 -21.35 -6.40
N GLN A 63 -5.60 -22.48 -6.65
CA GLN A 63 -5.96 -23.76 -6.02
C GLN A 63 -5.37 -23.80 -4.61
N LEU A 64 -6.22 -24.02 -3.62
CA LEU A 64 -5.81 -24.11 -2.22
C LEU A 64 -5.36 -25.55 -1.89
N GLN A 65 -4.64 -25.70 -0.79
CA GLN A 65 -4.33 -27.03 -0.27
C GLN A 65 -5.54 -27.60 0.49
N ASP A 66 -5.67 -28.92 0.46
CA ASP A 66 -6.80 -29.64 1.06
C ASP A 66 -6.65 -29.83 2.58
N SER A 67 -5.53 -29.39 3.16
CA SER A 67 -5.27 -29.43 4.60
C SER A 67 -4.83 -28.07 5.15
N ILE A 68 -5.17 -27.80 6.42
CA ILE A 68 -4.86 -26.54 7.07
C ILE A 68 -3.34 -26.39 7.28
N GLU A 69 -2.65 -27.50 7.52
CA GLU A 69 -1.18 -27.56 7.60
C GLU A 69 -0.56 -27.20 6.24
N GLY A 70 -1.12 -27.73 5.15
CA GLY A 70 -0.69 -27.43 3.79
C GLY A 70 -0.86 -25.95 3.44
N ARG A 71 -2.03 -25.38 3.75
CA ARG A 71 -2.27 -23.93 3.54
C ARG A 71 -1.33 -23.08 4.39
N THR A 72 -1.11 -23.45 5.65
CA THR A 72 -0.21 -22.75 6.57
C THR A 72 1.22 -22.73 6.04
N MET A 73 1.71 -23.86 5.51
CA MET A 73 3.04 -23.95 4.89
C MET A 73 3.15 -23.07 3.65
N VAL A 74 2.16 -23.09 2.75
CA VAL A 74 2.14 -22.22 1.57
C VAL A 74 2.18 -20.73 1.95
N VAL A 75 1.37 -20.32 2.95
CA VAL A 75 1.37 -18.95 3.45
C VAL A 75 2.73 -18.56 4.03
N LYS A 76 3.35 -19.46 4.79
CA LYS A 76 4.68 -19.23 5.37
C LYS A 76 5.75 -19.04 4.28
N ASP A 77 5.80 -19.94 3.30
CA ASP A 77 6.76 -19.87 2.21
C ASP A 77 6.56 -18.62 1.35
N PHE A 78 5.29 -18.26 1.07
CA PHE A 78 4.97 -17.05 0.32
C PHE A 78 5.33 -15.78 1.09
N SER A 79 5.11 -15.76 2.41
CA SER A 79 5.52 -14.66 3.30
C SER A 79 7.03 -14.43 3.23
N GLN A 80 7.83 -15.50 3.30
CA GLN A 80 9.28 -15.42 3.23
C GLN A 80 9.75 -14.86 1.88
N ARG A 81 9.11 -15.25 0.78
CA ARG A 81 9.42 -14.71 -0.56
C ARG A 81 9.05 -13.23 -0.68
N CYS A 82 7.91 -12.81 -0.14
CA CYS A 82 7.53 -11.41 -0.09
C CYS A 82 8.58 -10.59 0.68
N GLU A 83 9.06 -11.09 1.81
CA GLU A 83 10.11 -10.44 2.60
C GLU A 83 11.41 -10.28 1.79
N GLN A 84 11.88 -11.33 1.12
CA GLN A 84 13.08 -11.27 0.29
C GLN A 84 12.96 -10.25 -0.86
N ILE A 85 11.81 -10.23 -1.53
CA ILE A 85 11.53 -9.26 -2.60
C ILE A 85 11.57 -7.84 -2.04
N LEU A 86 10.94 -7.61 -0.88
CA LEU A 86 10.93 -6.31 -0.23
C LEU A 86 12.32 -5.85 0.20
N GLN A 87 13.15 -6.75 0.73
CA GLN A 87 14.53 -6.45 1.11
C GLN A 87 15.35 -6.01 -0.10
N GLU A 88 15.29 -6.74 -1.23
CA GLU A 88 16.00 -6.34 -2.44
C GLU A 88 15.40 -5.03 -3.04
N ALA A 89 14.08 -4.86 -3.06
CA ALA A 89 13.45 -3.63 -3.50
C ALA A 89 13.88 -2.42 -2.66
N MET A 90 14.03 -2.60 -1.35
CA MET A 90 14.47 -1.55 -0.42
C MET A 90 15.96 -1.23 -0.58
N LYS A 91 16.78 -2.23 -0.89
CA LYS A 91 18.20 -2.06 -1.19
C LYS A 91 18.44 -1.29 -2.49
N TRP A 92 17.69 -1.59 -3.55
CA TRP A 92 17.91 -1.00 -4.88
C TRP A 92 17.14 0.29 -5.12
N ALA A 93 15.94 0.44 -4.54
CA ALA A 93 15.08 1.60 -4.76
C ALA A 93 14.35 2.04 -3.48
N PRO A 94 15.06 2.44 -2.41
CA PRO A 94 14.49 2.66 -1.08
C PRO A 94 13.33 3.67 -1.08
N ALA A 95 13.53 4.85 -1.68
CA ALA A 95 12.52 5.91 -1.69
C ALA A 95 11.22 5.51 -2.40
N ILE A 96 11.33 4.82 -3.55
CA ILE A 96 10.18 4.37 -4.34
C ILE A 96 9.47 3.23 -3.60
N THR A 97 10.22 2.25 -3.11
CA THR A 97 9.69 1.12 -2.34
C THR A 97 8.96 1.61 -1.09
N HIS A 98 9.54 2.57 -0.35
CA HIS A 98 8.87 3.23 0.78
C HIS A 98 7.54 3.87 0.38
N SER A 99 7.52 4.62 -0.72
CA SER A 99 6.30 5.27 -1.21
C SER A 99 5.20 4.24 -1.52
N HIS A 100 5.56 3.12 -2.15
CA HIS A 100 4.63 2.03 -2.44
C HIS A 100 4.12 1.32 -1.19
N LEU A 101 4.98 1.06 -0.20
CA LEU A 101 4.56 0.49 1.08
C LEU A 101 3.65 1.44 1.83
N LEU A 102 3.94 2.74 1.79
CA LEU A 102 3.10 3.77 2.40
C LEU A 102 1.70 3.80 1.78
N GLU A 103 1.63 3.77 0.46
CA GLU A 103 0.37 3.68 -0.29
C GLU A 103 -0.41 2.42 0.09
N TYR A 104 0.27 1.28 0.16
CA TYR A 104 -0.32 0.00 0.53
C TYR A 104 -0.94 0.07 1.93
N VAL A 105 -0.19 0.53 2.93
CA VAL A 105 -0.68 0.66 4.30
C VAL A 105 -1.85 1.64 4.39
N SER A 106 -1.76 2.79 3.71
CA SER A 106 -2.85 3.78 3.68
C SER A 106 -4.13 3.25 3.04
N SER A 107 -4.04 2.29 2.13
CA SER A 107 -5.18 1.77 1.36
C SER A 107 -5.75 0.47 1.91
N PHE A 108 -4.90 -0.37 2.51
CA PHE A 108 -5.23 -1.75 2.90
C PHE A 108 -4.85 -2.11 4.34
N GLY A 109 -4.21 -1.20 5.09
CA GLY A 109 -3.78 -1.45 6.47
C GLY A 109 -4.97 -1.62 7.42
N GLY A 110 -5.29 -2.86 7.78
CA GLY A 110 -6.22 -3.23 8.83
C GLY A 110 -5.51 -3.57 10.16
N PRO A 111 -6.27 -3.82 11.24
CA PRO A 111 -5.76 -3.91 12.62
C PRO A 111 -4.84 -5.11 12.93
N THR A 112 -4.82 -6.15 12.09
CA THR A 112 -4.17 -7.44 12.38
C THR A 112 -3.35 -7.98 11.21
N ASP A 113 -2.72 -7.10 10.43
CA ASP A 113 -2.13 -7.53 9.17
C ASP A 113 -0.63 -7.85 9.28
N THR A 114 -0.28 -9.12 9.15
CA THR A 114 1.11 -9.56 8.98
C THR A 114 1.76 -8.91 7.76
N SER A 115 0.99 -8.55 6.72
CA SER A 115 1.47 -7.80 5.55
C SER A 115 1.87 -6.36 5.90
N LEU A 116 1.14 -5.69 6.81
CA LEU A 116 1.56 -4.42 7.40
C LEU A 116 2.83 -4.61 8.22
N ARG A 117 2.89 -5.66 9.05
CA ARG A 117 4.09 -5.97 9.83
C ARG A 117 5.30 -6.21 8.92
N LEU A 118 5.16 -6.96 7.84
CA LEU A 118 6.23 -7.17 6.85
C LEU A 118 6.66 -5.88 6.15
N ALA A 119 5.71 -5.00 5.81
CA ALA A 119 6.02 -3.69 5.26
C ALA A 119 6.80 -2.83 6.27
N MET A 120 6.41 -2.88 7.55
CA MET A 120 7.11 -2.18 8.63
C MET A 120 8.48 -2.80 8.92
N ASP A 121 8.59 -4.12 8.96
CA ASP A 121 9.83 -4.86 9.20
C ASP A 121 10.84 -4.62 8.08
N ALA A 122 10.40 -4.56 6.82
CA ALA A 122 11.26 -4.21 5.69
C ALA A 122 11.85 -2.79 5.83
N VAL A 123 11.05 -1.85 6.34
CA VAL A 123 11.47 -0.47 6.59
C VAL A 123 12.42 -0.38 7.79
N THR A 124 12.13 -1.07 8.89
CA THR A 124 12.96 -1.04 10.11
C THR A 124 14.31 -1.70 9.88
N ASN A 125 14.33 -2.82 9.17
CA ASN A 125 15.56 -3.53 8.80
C ASN A 125 16.44 -2.72 7.84
N ALA A 126 15.87 -1.76 7.10
CA ALA A 126 16.62 -0.84 6.26
C ALA A 126 17.28 0.33 7.03
N GLY A 127 17.03 0.47 8.35
CA GLY A 127 17.69 1.44 9.23
C GLY A 127 16.72 2.33 10.04
N SER A 128 17.22 2.84 11.17
CA SER A 128 16.44 3.65 12.12
C SER A 128 15.97 4.99 11.55
N GLU A 129 16.81 5.69 10.77
CA GLU A 129 16.43 6.97 10.12
C GLU A 129 15.31 6.77 9.09
N ASN A 130 15.36 5.67 8.33
CA ASN A 130 14.33 5.29 7.36
C ASN A 130 12.99 5.01 8.03
N THR A 131 13.01 4.45 9.24
CA THR A 131 11.81 4.21 10.04
C THR A 131 11.14 5.52 10.47
N SER A 132 11.92 6.46 11.02
CA SER A 132 11.40 7.76 11.48
C SER A 132 10.80 8.56 10.31
N MET A 133 11.52 8.63 9.18
CA MET A 133 11.04 9.30 7.98
C MET A 133 9.77 8.66 7.42
N TYR A 134 9.68 7.32 7.44
CA TYR A 134 8.49 6.60 6.98
C TYR A 134 7.28 6.84 7.86
N LEU A 135 7.42 6.71 9.19
CA LEU A 135 6.31 6.94 10.12
C LEU A 135 5.85 8.40 10.08
N SER A 136 6.77 9.36 9.97
CA SER A 136 6.45 10.77 9.76
C SER A 136 5.67 10.98 8.46
N SER A 137 6.14 10.39 7.35
CA SER A 137 5.45 10.46 6.05
C SER A 137 4.06 9.82 6.11
N LEU A 138 3.93 8.69 6.81
CA LEU A 138 2.66 7.98 7.01
C LEU A 138 1.68 8.82 7.82
N HIS A 139 2.15 9.40 8.92
CA HIS A 139 1.36 10.28 9.76
C HIS A 139 0.86 11.49 8.97
N MET A 140 1.76 12.18 8.28
CA MET A 140 1.41 13.35 7.46
C MET A 140 0.38 12.98 6.40
N ARG A 141 0.62 11.92 5.62
CA ARG A 141 -0.31 11.46 4.60
C ARG A 141 -1.69 11.13 5.18
N SER A 142 -1.73 10.38 6.28
CA SER A 142 -2.99 9.98 6.94
C SER A 142 -3.75 11.18 7.49
N MET A 143 -3.03 12.12 8.11
CA MET A 143 -3.59 13.35 8.67
C MET A 143 -4.21 14.22 7.58
N TYR A 144 -3.46 14.57 6.54
CA TYR A 144 -3.94 15.46 5.49
C TYR A 144 -5.02 14.83 4.62
N LEU A 145 -4.91 13.53 4.31
CA LEU A 145 -5.96 12.80 3.60
C LEU A 145 -7.24 12.73 4.44
N GLY A 146 -7.12 12.52 5.76
CA GLY A 146 -8.25 12.55 6.69
C GLY A 146 -8.93 13.92 6.77
N GLN A 147 -8.15 15.00 6.83
CA GLN A 147 -8.67 16.37 6.82
C GLN A 147 -9.45 16.67 5.54
N VAL A 148 -8.87 16.39 4.37
CA VAL A 148 -9.53 16.60 3.08
C VAL A 148 -10.82 15.79 2.98
N LYS A 149 -10.78 14.50 3.31
CA LYS A 149 -11.97 13.63 3.32
C LYS A 149 -13.05 14.15 4.27
N GLY A 150 -12.65 14.63 5.46
CA GLY A 150 -13.58 15.21 6.44
C GLY A 150 -14.26 16.49 5.93
N VAL A 151 -13.50 17.39 5.31
CA VAL A 151 -14.05 18.64 4.74
C VAL A 151 -14.96 18.37 3.54
N LEU A 152 -14.61 17.40 2.69
CA LEU A 152 -15.48 16.99 1.59
C LEU A 152 -16.77 16.35 2.12
N ALA A 153 -16.67 15.49 3.13
CA ALA A 153 -17.83 14.85 3.75
C ALA A 153 -18.77 15.85 4.43
N SER A 154 -18.24 16.88 5.11
CA SER A 154 -19.07 17.91 5.73
C SER A 154 -19.81 18.75 4.68
N ARG A 155 -19.15 19.08 3.56
CA ARG A 155 -19.74 19.92 2.50
C ARG A 155 -20.74 19.18 1.63
N ALA A 156 -20.54 17.87 1.43
CA ALA A 156 -21.51 17.02 0.73
C ALA A 156 -22.84 16.88 1.48
N ALA A 157 -22.87 17.16 2.80
CA ALA A 157 -24.11 17.17 3.58
C ALA A 157 -24.89 18.50 3.46
N ASP A 158 -24.24 19.57 3.02
CA ASP A 158 -24.76 20.95 3.09
C ASP A 158 -25.10 21.59 1.73
N GLU A 159 -24.57 21.10 0.58
CA GLU A 159 -24.74 21.73 -0.75
C GLU A 159 -25.05 20.75 -1.91
N ASP A 160 -25.85 21.20 -2.90
CA ASP A 160 -26.15 20.54 -4.20
C ASP A 160 -25.06 20.82 -5.28
N GLY A 161 -23.91 21.36 -4.87
CA GLY A 161 -22.78 21.71 -5.73
C GLY A 161 -21.65 20.68 -5.66
N THR A 162 -20.62 20.82 -6.51
CA THR A 162 -19.38 20.03 -6.44
C THR A 162 -18.49 20.54 -5.29
N PRO A 163 -18.50 19.92 -4.08
CA PRO A 163 -17.75 20.41 -2.91
C PRO A 163 -16.23 20.48 -3.16
N GLU A 164 -15.76 19.73 -4.16
CA GLU A 164 -14.38 19.68 -4.63
C GLU A 164 -13.93 21.04 -5.17
N VAL A 165 -14.72 21.68 -6.04
CA VAL A 165 -14.35 22.94 -6.70
C VAL A 165 -14.22 24.07 -5.67
N GLY A 166 -15.12 24.09 -4.68
CA GLY A 166 -15.05 25.05 -3.58
C GLY A 166 -13.86 24.81 -2.66
N LEU A 167 -13.39 23.56 -2.54
CA LEU A 167 -12.20 23.24 -1.76
C LEU A 167 -10.92 23.57 -2.52
N VAL A 168 -10.86 23.29 -3.83
CA VAL A 168 -9.73 23.66 -4.71
C VAL A 168 -9.46 25.17 -4.62
N LYS A 169 -10.48 26.01 -4.88
CA LYS A 169 -10.32 27.47 -4.85
C LYS A 169 -9.83 28.00 -3.51
N ARG A 170 -10.30 27.40 -2.40
CA ARG A 170 -9.86 27.77 -1.06
C ARG A 170 -8.39 27.42 -0.84
N LEU A 171 -8.00 26.19 -1.18
CA LEU A 171 -6.62 25.75 -0.98
C LEU A 171 -5.62 26.49 -1.88
N GLU A 172 -6.03 26.88 -3.10
CA GLU A 172 -5.25 27.76 -3.97
C GLU A 172 -5.05 29.14 -3.33
N ALA A 173 -6.11 29.74 -2.78
CA ALA A 173 -6.02 31.02 -2.08
C ALA A 173 -5.12 30.94 -0.82
N ASP A 174 -5.24 29.86 -0.05
CA ASP A 174 -4.40 29.61 1.12
C ASP A 174 -2.91 29.44 0.72
N LEU A 175 -2.65 28.80 -0.42
CA LEU A 175 -1.29 28.66 -0.97
C LEU A 175 -0.70 30.02 -1.37
N GLU A 176 -1.46 30.83 -2.12
CA GLU A 176 -1.02 32.17 -2.53
C GLU A 176 -0.75 33.08 -1.32
N ALA A 177 -1.60 33.02 -0.29
CA ALA A 177 -1.39 33.75 0.96
C ALA A 177 -0.12 33.27 1.71
N ALA A 178 0.15 31.96 1.70
CA ALA A 178 1.37 31.40 2.30
C ALA A 178 2.63 31.82 1.54
N ILE A 179 2.58 31.87 0.21
CA ILE A 179 3.67 32.36 -0.65
C ILE A 179 3.93 33.84 -0.36
N ALA A 180 2.88 34.67 -0.36
CA ALA A 180 2.99 36.11 -0.12
C ALA A 180 3.52 36.44 1.28
N SER A 181 3.17 35.65 2.30
CA SER A 181 3.63 35.83 3.67
C SER A 181 5.01 35.21 3.96
N GLY A 182 5.54 34.37 3.06
CA GLY A 182 6.79 33.63 3.28
C GLY A 182 6.71 32.61 4.43
N SER A 183 5.50 32.23 4.85
CA SER A 183 5.28 31.30 5.96
C SER A 183 5.61 29.87 5.54
N LYS A 184 6.70 29.31 6.07
CA LYS A 184 7.11 27.91 5.77
C LYS A 184 6.03 26.91 6.20
N ASP A 185 5.45 27.11 7.38
CA ASP A 185 4.40 26.22 7.92
C ASP A 185 3.11 26.35 7.10
N GLY A 186 2.76 27.58 6.69
CA GLY A 186 1.63 27.83 5.80
C GLY A 186 1.81 27.16 4.44
N LEU A 187 3.01 27.25 3.87
CA LEU A 187 3.35 26.66 2.58
C LEU A 187 3.31 25.13 2.65
N GLN A 188 3.91 24.54 3.68
CA GLN A 188 3.86 23.10 3.90
C GLN A 188 2.41 22.62 4.06
N ASN A 189 1.62 23.31 4.88
CA ASN A 189 0.22 22.95 5.10
C ASN A 189 -0.62 23.00 3.82
N ALA A 190 -0.49 24.08 3.04
CA ALA A 190 -1.21 24.25 1.78
C ALA A 190 -0.82 23.20 0.74
N ILE A 191 0.49 22.94 0.56
CA ILE A 191 0.99 21.91 -0.37
C ILE A 191 0.48 20.53 0.01
N MET A 192 0.51 20.18 1.30
CA MET A 192 0.08 18.86 1.76
C MET A 192 -1.43 18.66 1.58
N LEU A 193 -2.24 19.68 1.85
CA LEU A 193 -3.70 19.65 1.61
C LEU A 193 -4.04 19.54 0.13
N LEU A 194 -3.38 20.31 -0.75
CA LEU A 194 -3.56 20.23 -2.20
C LEU A 194 -3.16 18.85 -2.73
N SER A 195 -2.04 18.31 -2.25
CA SER A 195 -1.58 16.96 -2.62
C SER A 195 -2.58 15.89 -2.19
N ALA A 196 -3.11 15.98 -0.97
CA ALA A 196 -4.14 15.08 -0.46
C ALA A 196 -5.46 15.18 -1.23
N LEU A 197 -5.85 16.40 -1.62
CA LEU A 197 -7.02 16.63 -2.48
C LEU A 197 -6.82 16.01 -3.85
N PHE A 198 -5.68 16.25 -4.50
CA PHE A 198 -5.35 15.66 -5.79
C PHE A 198 -5.45 14.13 -5.78
N VAL A 199 -4.91 13.49 -4.73
CA VAL A 199 -5.01 12.03 -4.54
C VAL A 199 -6.45 11.57 -4.33
N THR A 200 -7.26 12.35 -3.57
CA THR A 200 -8.66 12.00 -3.27
C THR A 200 -9.56 12.09 -4.50
N LEU A 201 -9.31 13.05 -5.38
CA LEU A 201 -10.12 13.30 -6.57
C LEU A 201 -9.99 12.21 -7.64
N LYS A 202 -9.07 11.24 -7.48
CA LYS A 202 -8.85 10.11 -8.40
C LYS A 202 -8.99 10.52 -9.87
N VAL A 203 -8.21 11.51 -10.30
CA VAL A 203 -8.09 11.85 -11.72
C VAL A 203 -7.18 10.82 -12.40
N PHE A 204 -7.61 9.55 -12.44
CA PHE A 204 -7.14 8.45 -13.30
C PHE A 204 -8.17 7.32 -13.33
#